data_AF-A0A945FBY4-F1
#
_entry.id   AF-A0A945FBY4-F1
#
_cell.length_a   1.000
_cell.length_b   1.000
_cell.length_c   1.000
_cell.angle_alpha   90.00
_cell.angle_beta   90.00
_cell.angle_gamma   90.00
#
_symmetry.space_group_name_H-M   'P 1'
#
loop_
_entity.id
_entity.type
_entity.pdbx_description
1 polymer ?
#
loop_
_entity_poly.entity_id
_entity_poly.type
_entity_poly.pdbx_seq_one_letter_code
_entity_poly.pdbx_strand_id
1 'polypeptide(L)'
;MRSVEVLDGYEHIDTREFTIDGEKVSLHVFTGQPIEGEPRRRFYQVSTTVEDTGYTLTAVSPVSIAKTLEDNLMLILGEMTFKEPVVEE
;
A
#
# COMPACT_ATOMS: atom_id res chain seq x y z
N MET A 1 4.26 -16.48 2.38
CA MET A 1 5.44 -15.93 1.71
C MET A 1 4.96 -14.82 0.80
N ARG A 2 5.23 -13.56 1.14
CA ARG A 2 4.92 -12.40 0.30
C ARG A 2 6.08 -12.20 -0.68
N SER A 3 5.80 -11.95 -1.96
CA SER A 3 6.84 -11.81 -2.99
C SER A 3 7.85 -10.68 -2.73
N VAL A 4 7.53 -9.75 -1.83
CA VAL A 4 8.39 -8.61 -1.45
C VAL A 4 9.42 -8.94 -0.36
N GLU A 5 9.33 -10.11 0.28
CA GLU A 5 10.28 -10.56 1.32
C GLU A 5 11.70 -10.79 0.77
N VAL A 6 11.83 -10.91 -0.55
CA VAL A 6 13.13 -11.10 -1.24
C VAL A 6 13.90 -9.81 -1.47
N LEU A 7 13.32 -8.65 -1.16
CA LEU A 7 13.98 -7.37 -1.34
C LEU A 7 15.09 -7.19 -0.30
N ASP A 8 16.24 -6.67 -0.74
CA ASP A 8 17.30 -6.31 0.19
C ASP A 8 16.80 -5.28 1.19
N GLY A 9 17.22 -5.43 2.45
CA GLY A 9 16.76 -4.57 3.54
C GLY A 9 15.27 -4.70 3.82
N TYR A 10 14.61 -5.80 3.41
CA TYR A 10 13.23 -6.08 3.79
C TYR A 10 13.08 -6.14 5.31
N GLU A 11 12.15 -5.36 5.83
CA GLU A 11 11.75 -5.42 7.23
C GLU A 11 10.25 -5.20 7.32
N HIS A 12 9.53 -6.15 7.91
CA HIS A 12 8.12 -5.98 8.20
C HIS A 12 7.95 -4.92 9.30
N ILE A 13 7.13 -3.89 9.03
CA ILE A 13 6.88 -2.81 9.99
C ILE A 13 5.52 -2.97 10.64
N ASP A 14 4.47 -3.17 9.84
CA ASP A 14 3.10 -3.22 10.34
C ASP A 14 2.16 -3.92 9.33
N THR A 15 1.04 -4.44 9.83
CA THR A 15 -0.09 -4.90 9.01
C THR A 15 -1.36 -4.27 9.55
N ARG A 16 -2.10 -3.55 8.70
CA ARG A 16 -3.38 -2.92 9.06
C ARG A 16 -4.51 -3.48 8.20
N GLU A 17 -5.72 -3.49 8.76
CA GLU A 17 -6.93 -3.78 7.99
C GLU A 17 -7.58 -2.48 7.54
N PHE A 18 -7.98 -2.41 6.27
CA PHE A 18 -8.82 -1.36 5.72
C PHE A 18 -10.08 -1.98 5.10
N THR A 19 -11.07 -1.12 4.86
CA THR A 19 -12.26 -1.47 4.08
C THR A 19 -12.25 -0.64 2.82
N ILE A 20 -12.26 -1.28 1.65
CA ILE A 20 -12.39 -0.64 0.34
C ILE A 20 -13.66 -1.19 -0.30
N ASP A 21 -14.57 -0.31 -0.73
CA ASP A 21 -15.83 -0.70 -1.37
C ASP A 21 -16.73 -1.66 -0.57
N GLY A 22 -16.48 -1.81 0.73
CA GLY A 22 -17.17 -2.76 1.62
C GLY A 22 -16.39 -4.05 1.89
N GLU A 23 -15.30 -4.27 1.17
CA GLU A 23 -14.43 -5.44 1.30
C GLU A 23 -13.24 -5.16 2.22
N LYS A 24 -12.92 -6.14 3.08
CA LYS A 24 -11.74 -6.04 3.95
C LYS A 24 -10.48 -6.33 3.17
N VAL A 25 -9.54 -5.40 3.19
CA VAL A 25 -8.21 -5.54 2.59
C VAL A 25 -7.13 -5.38 3.65
N SER A 26 -5.99 -6.03 3.43
CA SER A 26 -4.84 -5.91 4.32
C SER A 26 -3.81 -4.96 3.71
N LEU A 27 -3.53 -3.86 4.41
CA LEU A 27 -2.38 -3.01 4.14
C LEU A 27 -1.14 -3.64 4.76
N HIS A 28 -0.14 -3.88 3.92
CA HIS A 28 1.18 -4.29 4.34
C HIS A 28 2.15 -3.11 4.37
N VAL A 29 2.75 -2.84 5.52
CA VAL A 29 3.79 -1.82 5.68
C VAL A 29 5.13 -2.50 5.92
N PHE A 30 6.12 -2.19 5.09
CA PHE A 30 7.46 -2.76 5.18
C PHE A 30 8.51 -1.76 4.71
N THR A 31 9.77 -1.96 5.09
CA THR A 31 10.90 -1.29 4.43
C THR A 31 11.57 -2.21 3.43
N GLY A 32 12.28 -1.65 2.45
CA GLY A 32 13.06 -2.41 1.49
C GLY A 32 13.93 -1.51 0.62
N GLN A 33 14.86 -2.12 -0.11
CA GLN A 33 15.78 -1.49 -1.06
C GLN A 33 15.70 -2.23 -2.39
N PRO A 34 14.76 -1.83 -3.28
CA PRO A 34 14.59 -2.51 -4.56
C PRO A 34 15.72 -2.21 -5.56
N ILE A 35 16.49 -1.13 -5.35
CA ILE A 35 17.59 -0.72 -6.21
C ILE A 35 18.86 -0.69 -5.36
N GLU A 36 19.86 -1.48 -5.76
CA GLU A 36 21.16 -1.52 -5.09
C GLU A 36 21.82 -0.12 -5.08
N GLY A 37 22.41 0.25 -3.96
CA GLY A 37 23.04 1.57 -3.77
C GLY A 37 22.08 2.72 -3.45
N GLU A 38 20.76 2.57 -3.62
CA GLU A 38 19.80 3.58 -3.18
C GLU A 38 19.39 3.41 -1.70
N PRO A 39 18.95 4.49 -1.01
CA PRO A 39 18.44 4.38 0.34
C PRO A 39 17.23 3.44 0.44
N ARG A 40 17.12 2.74 1.57
CA ARG A 40 15.89 2.04 1.95
C ARG A 40 14.71 3.00 1.92
N ARG A 41 13.54 2.48 1.53
CA ARG A 41 12.26 3.20 1.52
C ARG A 41 11.24 2.42 2.33
N ARG A 42 10.19 3.10 2.79
CA ARG A 42 9.00 2.48 3.37
C ARG A 42 7.94 2.34 2.30
N PHE A 43 7.32 1.17 2.25
CA PHE A 43 6.29 0.79 1.31
C PHE A 43 5.00 0.54 2.08
N TYR A 44 3.90 1.05 1.54
CA TYR A 44 2.54 0.84 2.01
C TYR A 44 1.79 0.18 0.87
N GLN A 45 1.63 -1.13 0.92
CA GLN A 45 1.13 -1.92 -0.18
C GLN A 45 -0.21 -2.57 0.17
N VAL A 46 -1.20 -2.35 -0.68
CA VAL A 46 -2.47 -3.09 -0.68
C VAL A 46 -2.51 -3.95 -1.93
N SER A 47 -2.77 -5.25 -1.75
CA SER A 47 -3.04 -6.15 -2.86
C SER A 47 -4.45 -6.72 -2.69
N THR A 48 -5.28 -6.59 -3.72
CA THR A 48 -6.67 -7.05 -3.74
C THR A 48 -7.04 -7.57 -5.13
N THR A 49 -8.17 -8.27 -5.21
CA THR A 49 -8.74 -8.77 -6.47
C THR A 49 -10.15 -8.24 -6.59
N VAL A 50 -10.48 -7.67 -7.75
CA VAL A 50 -11.85 -7.27 -8.09
C VAL A 50 -12.22 -8.04 -9.36
N GLU A 51 -13.27 -8.84 -9.26
CA GLU A 51 -13.64 -9.82 -10.29
C GLU A 51 -12.44 -10.72 -10.63
N ASP A 52 -12.03 -10.79 -11.90
CA ASP A 52 -10.90 -11.58 -12.38
C ASP A 52 -9.58 -10.77 -12.48
N THR A 53 -9.55 -9.55 -11.95
CA THR A 53 -8.38 -8.65 -12.05
C THR A 53 -7.72 -8.43 -10.69
N GLY A 54 -6.42 -8.72 -10.61
CA GLY A 54 -5.59 -8.42 -9.45
C GLY A 54 -5.04 -6.99 -9.51
N TYR A 55 -5.22 -6.24 -8.42
CA TYR A 55 -4.69 -4.90 -8.25
C TYR A 55 -3.67 -4.88 -7.12
N THR A 56 -2.58 -4.17 -7.32
CA THR A 56 -1.65 -3.82 -6.25
C THR A 56 -1.38 -2.33 -6.30
N LEU A 57 -1.65 -1.66 -5.19
CA LEU A 57 -1.39 -0.25 -5.00
C LEU A 57 -0.27 -0.13 -3.99
N THR A 58 0.73 0.68 -4.32
CA THR A 58 1.90 0.88 -3.49
C THR A 58 2.15 2.36 -3.35
N ALA A 59 2.00 2.89 -2.14
CA ALA A 59 2.56 4.18 -1.79
C ALA A 59 3.99 3.98 -1.24
N VAL A 60 4.88 4.93 -1.56
CA VAL A 60 6.30 4.85 -1.21
C VAL A 60 6.73 6.15 -0.56
N SER A 61 7.51 6.04 0.50
CA SER A 61 8.09 7.19 1.20
C SER A 61 9.51 6.90 1.72
N PRO A 62 10.28 7.91 2.16
CA PRO A 62 11.45 7.68 2.98
C PRO A 62 11.12 6.87 4.24
N VAL A 63 12.11 6.18 4.82
CA VAL A 63 11.92 5.31 6.01
C VAL A 63 11.23 6.04 7.18
N SER A 64 11.46 7.35 7.29
CA SER A 64 10.84 8.21 8.30
C SER A 64 10.20 9.42 7.63
N ILE A 65 8.93 9.64 7.94
CA ILE A 65 8.13 10.79 7.50
C ILE A 65 7.38 11.39 8.67
N ALA A 66 6.90 12.62 8.52
CA ALA A 66 6.00 13.22 9.50
C ALA A 66 4.68 12.43 9.58
N LYS A 67 4.13 12.28 10.79
CA LYS A 67 2.88 11.55 11.01
C LYS A 67 1.73 12.08 10.15
N THR A 68 1.62 13.39 9.96
CA THR A 68 0.60 14.01 9.10
C THR A 68 0.70 13.55 7.63
N LEU A 69 1.92 13.34 7.12
CA LEU A 69 2.12 12.81 5.78
C LEU A 69 1.75 11.32 5.72
N GLU A 70 2.10 10.55 6.75
CA GLU A 70 1.68 9.15 6.86
C GLU A 70 0.15 9.03 6.89
N ASP A 71 -0.53 9.85 7.70
CA ASP A 71 -1.99 9.89 7.79
C ASP A 71 -2.64 10.23 6.44
N ASN A 72 -2.07 11.19 5.68
CA ASN A 72 -2.53 11.51 4.32
C ASN A 72 -2.35 10.34 3.34
N LEU A 73 -1.23 9.61 3.42
CA LEU A 73 -1.03 8.42 2.60
C LEU A 73 -2.06 7.33 2.93
N MET A 74 -2.36 7.14 4.22
CA MET A 74 -3.37 6.17 4.67
C MET A 74 -4.77 6.57 4.19
N LEU A 75 -5.10 7.86 4.22
CA LEU A 75 -6.36 8.38 3.69
C LEU A 75 -6.49 8.09 2.20
N ILE A 76 -5.47 8.41 1.40
CA ILE A 76 -5.49 8.16 -0.05
C ILE A 76 -5.67 6.67 -0.35
N LEU A 77 -4.96 5.80 0.37
CA LEU A 77 -5.07 4.35 0.20
C LEU A 77 -6.40 3.78 0.73
N GLY A 78 -7.03 4.42 1.72
CA GLY A 78 -8.30 3.97 2.29
C GLY A 78 -9.52 4.41 1.48
N GLU A 79 -9.47 5.58 0.86
CA GLU A 79 -10.56 6.17 0.07
C GLU A 79 -10.57 5.73 -1.41
N MET A 80 -9.76 4.75 -1.76
CA MET A 80 -9.77 4.20 -3.10
C MET A 80 -11.08 3.46 -3.38
N THR A 81 -11.51 3.47 -4.65
CA THR A 81 -12.68 2.72 -5.12
C THR A 81 -12.38 2.13 -6.48
N PHE A 82 -12.94 0.95 -6.73
CA PHE A 82 -12.93 0.26 -8.01
C PHE A 82 -14.27 0.37 -8.75
N LYS A 83 -15.24 1.10 -8.17
CA LYS A 83 -16.54 1.33 -8.79
C LYS A 83 -16.43 2.43 -9.83
N GLU A 84 -17.15 2.27 -10.94
CA GLU A 84 -17.27 3.34 -11.92
C GLU A 84 -17.98 4.56 -11.31
N PRO A 85 -17.57 5.79 -11.69
CA PRO A 85 -18.25 6.99 -11.22
C PRO A 85 -19.68 7.04 -11.75
N VAL A 86 -20.63 7.32 -10.86
CA VAL A 86 -22.03 7.53 -11.24
C VAL A 86 -22.14 8.86 -11.98
N VAL A 87 -22.49 8.83 -13.26
CA VAL A 87 -22.85 10.04 -14.00
C VAL A 87 -24.29 10.38 -13.62
N GLU A 88 -24.50 11.49 -12.92
CA GLU A 88 -25.84 12.04 -12.70
C GLU A 88 -26.32 12.72 -14.00
N GLU A 89 -27.50 12.34 -14.50
CA GLU A 89 -28.18 12.98 -15.65
C GLU A 89 -28.81 14.33 -15.30
#